data_AF-A0A382U124-F1
#
_entry.id   AF-A0A382U124-F1
#
_cell.length_a   1.000
_cell.length_b   1.000
_cell.length_c   1.000
_cell.angle_alpha   90.00
_cell.angle_beta   90.00
_cell.angle_gamma   90.00
#
_symmetry.space_group_name_H-M   'P 1'
#
loop_
_entity.id
_entity.type
_entity.pdbx_description
1 polymer ?
#
loop_
_entity_poly.entity_id
_entity_poly.type
_entity_poly.pdbx_seq_one_letter_code
_entity_poly.pdbx_strand_id
1 'polypeptide(L)'
;RKRRLSQQNRNFSPVSKIVGMLSPLSGVVSLGTIYIDRVKQLIDMVMELLKNAITTAKGLPAKYLTRLSATKKLAEVGRTAILSGLRINPRNWIRINRETERGSWITFAILFLVLVSIVWLLPSVTTLTKVLQVARIITLVGIFGLACFSLNLHTGLTGMTNFGVIFFVGIGAVVVGLLSAPVATNGYGWNPWMATIVAVGISAAIGWLLAYPTARLRMDYFAIVTISLGEMLRISLQAEPLLRAGTSTSAMGISQFSRPLQDWWENGPSEMVGSLLGLHISAPYVVLLSIMSAVSV
;
A
#
# COMPACT_ATOMS: atom_id res chain seq x y z
N ARG A 1 46.14 60.98 -20.67
CA ARG A 1 44.85 60.94 -21.41
C ARG A 1 43.99 59.79 -20.85
N LYS A 2 43.61 59.90 -19.57
CA LYS A 2 43.10 58.83 -18.67
C LYS A 2 41.57 58.94 -18.45
N ARG A 3 40.74 58.90 -19.50
CA ARG A 3 39.27 59.08 -19.36
C ARG A 3 38.39 58.23 -20.29
N ARG A 4 38.83 57.03 -20.70
CA ARG A 4 37.99 56.11 -21.51
C ARG A 4 38.17 54.61 -21.17
N LEU A 5 38.28 54.25 -19.89
CA LEU A 5 38.23 52.84 -19.45
C LEU A 5 37.39 52.62 -18.17
N SER A 6 36.52 53.58 -17.82
CA SER A 6 35.73 53.54 -16.58
C SER A 6 34.22 53.39 -16.82
N GLN A 7 33.82 52.59 -17.82
CA GLN A 7 32.40 52.41 -18.13
C GLN A 7 32.04 51.01 -18.66
N GLN A 8 32.82 49.99 -18.30
CA GLN A 8 32.52 48.61 -18.66
C GLN A 8 32.78 47.63 -17.50
N ASN A 9 32.40 48.01 -16.28
CA ASN A 9 32.31 47.04 -15.19
C ASN A 9 31.42 47.55 -14.06
N ARG A 10 30.10 47.54 -14.25
CA ARG A 10 29.15 47.62 -13.14
C ARG A 10 28.08 46.55 -13.28
N ASN A 11 28.27 45.53 -12.45
CA ASN A 11 27.23 44.81 -11.74
C ASN A 11 26.29 43.92 -12.57
N PHE A 12 26.83 42.77 -13.00
CA PHE A 12 26.07 41.53 -13.06
C PHE A 12 26.67 40.58 -12.01
N SER A 13 26.14 40.59 -10.78
CA SER A 13 26.51 39.62 -9.74
C SER A 13 25.45 38.50 -9.70
N PRO A 14 25.79 37.24 -10.03
CA PRO A 14 24.86 36.10 -9.97
C PRO A 14 24.46 35.71 -8.54
N VAL A 15 25.02 36.37 -7.52
CA VAL A 15 24.89 35.99 -6.11
C VAL A 15 23.55 36.44 -5.50
N SER A 16 22.98 37.58 -5.93
CA SER A 16 21.72 38.08 -5.34
C SER A 16 20.48 37.26 -5.72
N LYS A 17 20.51 36.56 -6.87
CA LYS A 17 19.43 35.64 -7.29
C LYS A 17 19.44 34.31 -6.55
N ILE A 18 20.60 33.87 -6.05
CA ILE A 18 20.73 32.63 -5.26
C ILE A 18 20.21 32.85 -3.84
N VAL A 19 20.43 34.03 -3.26
CA VAL A 19 19.96 34.38 -1.91
C VAL A 19 18.42 34.49 -1.84
N GLY A 20 17.76 34.97 -2.89
CA GLY A 20 16.29 35.01 -2.96
C GLY A 20 15.63 33.62 -3.01
N MET A 21 16.32 32.63 -3.57
CA MET A 21 15.82 31.28 -3.81
C MET A 21 15.96 30.35 -2.59
N LEU A 22 16.72 30.77 -1.56
CA LEU A 22 16.90 30.07 -0.29
C LEU A 22 15.92 30.51 0.81
N SER A 23 15.10 31.54 0.56
CA SER A 23 14.12 32.03 1.53
C SER A 23 13.05 30.98 1.94
N PRO A 24 12.54 30.07 1.07
CA PRO A 24 11.53 29.07 1.47
C PRO A 24 12.11 27.92 2.30
N LEU A 25 13.43 27.68 2.22
CA LEU A 25 14.12 26.63 2.96
C LEU A 25 14.34 27.02 4.44
N SER A 26 14.37 28.31 4.75
CA SER A 26 14.48 28.80 6.14
C SER A 26 13.26 28.45 7.00
N GLY A 27 12.05 28.38 6.40
CA GLY A 27 10.82 28.00 7.09
C GLY A 27 10.69 26.50 7.38
N VAL A 28 11.28 25.65 6.54
CA VAL A 28 11.32 24.19 6.77
C VAL A 28 12.37 23.84 7.82
N VAL A 29 13.50 24.57 7.82
CA VAL A 29 14.52 24.46 8.88
C VAL A 29 13.98 24.96 10.22
N SER A 30 13.16 26.03 10.26
CA SER A 30 12.58 26.52 11.51
C SER A 30 11.54 25.57 12.11
N LEU A 31 10.74 24.87 11.29
CA LEU A 31 9.84 23.82 11.77
C LEU A 31 10.61 22.60 12.31
N GLY A 32 11.73 22.26 11.68
CA GLY A 32 12.64 21.22 12.16
C GLY A 32 13.30 21.57 13.50
N THR A 33 13.72 22.83 13.70
CA THR A 33 14.29 23.29 14.98
C THR A 33 13.23 23.35 16.07
N ILE A 34 12.00 23.76 15.78
CA ILE A 34 10.89 23.78 16.75
C ILE A 34 10.58 22.35 17.26
N TYR A 35 10.66 21.34 16.40
CA TYR A 35 10.47 19.95 16.81
C TYR A 35 11.63 19.44 17.68
N ILE A 36 12.87 19.73 17.31
CA ILE A 36 14.06 19.33 18.08
C ILE A 36 14.12 20.05 19.43
N ASP A 37 13.75 21.33 19.51
CA ASP A 37 13.69 22.07 20.78
C ASP A 37 12.61 21.51 21.71
N ARG A 38 11.46 21.09 21.17
CA ARG A 38 10.40 20.46 21.96
C ARG A 38 10.82 19.11 22.53
N VAL A 39 11.63 18.35 21.79
CA VAL A 39 12.22 17.08 22.26
C VAL A 39 13.29 17.33 23.32
N LYS A 40 14.15 18.34 23.15
CA LYS A 40 15.14 18.72 24.18
C LYS A 40 14.49 19.17 25.48
N GLN A 41 13.45 20.00 25.40
CA GLN A 41 12.67 20.42 26.58
C GLN A 41 12.06 19.24 27.34
N LEU A 42 11.56 18.21 26.64
CA LEU A 42 11.06 16.99 27.27
C LEU A 42 12.16 16.21 27.99
N ILE A 43 13.35 16.11 27.39
CA ILE A 43 14.50 15.42 28.00
C ILE A 43 14.98 16.17 29.25
N ASP A 44 15.08 17.50 29.19
CA ASP A 44 15.51 18.31 30.32
C ASP A 44 14.50 18.26 31.48
N MET A 45 13.20 18.29 31.19
CA MET A 45 12.13 18.14 32.19
C MET A 45 12.21 16.78 32.91
N VAL A 46 12.46 15.69 32.17
CA VAL A 46 12.64 14.36 32.76
C VAL A 46 13.90 14.28 33.63
N MET A 47 15.00 14.91 33.19
CA MET A 47 16.24 14.95 33.95
C MET A 47 16.12 15.79 35.23
N GLU A 48 15.33 16.86 35.20
CA GLU A 48 15.05 17.70 36.36
C GLU A 48 14.13 16.99 37.37
N LEU A 49 13.12 16.25 36.89
CA LEU A 49 12.30 15.38 37.75
C LEU A 49 13.14 14.27 38.40
N LEU A 50 14.08 13.67 37.67
CA LEU A 50 15.02 12.69 38.21
C LEU A 50 15.96 13.31 39.26
N LYS A 51 16.51 14.50 38.99
CA LYS A 51 17.33 15.22 39.98
C LYS A 51 16.52 15.55 41.23
N ASN A 52 15.30 16.04 41.08
CA ASN A 52 14.42 16.38 42.20
C ASN A 52 14.01 15.14 43.00
N ALA A 53 13.77 14.01 42.35
CA ALA A 53 13.53 12.74 43.05
C ALA A 53 14.77 12.29 43.84
N ILE A 54 15.97 12.44 43.29
CA ILE A 54 17.24 12.09 43.95
C ILE A 54 17.55 13.04 45.12
N THR A 55 17.29 14.34 45.00
CA THR A 55 17.49 15.30 46.09
C THR A 55 16.46 15.10 47.20
N THR A 56 15.21 14.79 46.87
CA THR A 56 14.16 14.43 47.84
C THR A 56 14.52 13.13 48.57
N ALA A 57 15.08 12.14 47.86
CA ALA A 57 15.57 10.90 48.46
C ALA A 57 16.79 11.11 49.38
N LYS A 58 17.60 12.16 49.15
CA LYS A 58 18.73 12.54 50.01
C LYS A 58 18.32 13.30 51.28
N GLY A 59 17.06 13.70 51.43
CA GLY A 59 16.51 14.38 52.61
C GLY A 59 15.96 13.46 53.71
N LEU A 60 16.03 12.13 53.56
CA LEU A 60 15.46 11.20 54.53
C LEU A 60 16.37 11.01 55.76
N PRO A 61 15.86 11.20 57.00
CA PRO A 61 16.68 11.23 58.21
C PRO A 61 17.36 9.89 58.49
N ALA A 62 18.61 9.97 58.98
CA ALA A 62 19.57 8.87 59.18
C ALA A 62 19.11 7.69 60.08
N LYS A 63 17.90 7.73 60.64
CA LYS A 63 17.31 6.64 61.45
C LYS A 63 16.73 5.47 60.63
N TYR A 64 16.57 5.59 59.31
CA TYR A 64 16.13 4.48 58.44
C TYR A 64 17.28 3.68 57.81
N LEU A 65 18.50 4.23 57.75
CA LEU A 65 19.67 3.59 57.15
C LEU A 65 20.13 2.32 57.90
N THR A 66 19.79 2.19 59.17
CA THR A 66 20.14 1.01 59.99
C THR A 66 19.19 -0.18 59.79
N ARG A 67 17.97 0.02 59.24
CA ARG A 67 17.08 -1.09 58.85
C ARG A 67 17.35 -1.62 57.44
N LEU A 68 18.02 -0.85 56.58
CA LEU A 68 18.35 -1.22 55.21
C LEU A 68 19.62 -2.09 55.07
N SER A 69 20.49 -2.10 56.09
CA SER A 69 21.66 -3.01 56.10
C SER A 69 21.28 -4.46 56.42
N ALA A 70 20.20 -4.69 57.18
CA ALA A 70 19.65 -6.02 57.44
C ALA A 70 18.99 -6.64 56.19
N THR A 71 18.40 -5.82 55.31
CA THR A 71 17.82 -6.28 54.03
C THR A 71 18.84 -6.45 52.91
N LYS A 72 20.02 -5.80 52.98
CA LYS A 72 21.11 -6.03 52.01
C LYS A 72 21.63 -7.47 52.01
N LYS A 73 21.68 -8.13 53.18
CA LYS A 73 22.11 -9.54 53.28
C LYS A 73 21.12 -10.51 52.61
N LEU A 74 19.82 -10.19 52.61
CA LEU A 74 18.80 -10.95 51.88
C LEU A 74 18.83 -10.66 50.37
N ALA A 75 19.11 -9.42 49.98
CA ALA A 75 19.19 -9.01 48.58
C ALA A 75 20.40 -9.61 47.85
N GLU A 76 21.48 -9.95 48.56
CA GLU A 76 22.68 -10.56 47.98
C GLU A 76 22.48 -12.06 47.66
N VAL A 77 21.76 -12.79 48.52
CA VAL A 77 21.32 -14.18 48.28
C VAL A 77 20.27 -14.25 47.16
N GLY A 78 19.41 -13.24 47.06
CA GLY A 78 18.46 -13.11 45.94
C GLY A 78 19.13 -12.74 44.61
N ARG A 79 20.20 -11.92 44.63
CA ARG A 79 20.92 -11.52 43.42
C ARG A 79 21.66 -12.68 42.75
N THR A 80 22.25 -13.60 43.51
CA THR A 80 22.93 -14.76 42.93
C THR A 80 21.97 -15.76 42.31
N ALA A 81 20.78 -15.95 42.88
CA ALA A 81 19.71 -16.77 42.31
C ALA A 81 19.06 -16.15 41.06
N ILE A 82 18.87 -14.82 41.06
CA ILE A 82 18.30 -14.09 39.92
C ILE A 82 19.31 -14.01 38.76
N LEU A 83 20.61 -13.82 39.04
CA LEU A 83 21.66 -13.77 38.00
C LEU A 83 21.96 -15.14 37.38
N SER A 84 21.77 -16.26 38.09
CA SER A 84 21.85 -17.60 37.48
C SER A 84 20.64 -17.94 36.62
N GLY A 85 19.47 -17.35 36.90
CA GLY A 85 18.24 -17.53 36.12
C GLY A 85 18.12 -16.62 34.88
N LEU A 86 18.94 -15.56 34.78
CA LEU A 86 18.87 -14.55 33.71
C LEU A 86 19.87 -14.77 32.57
N ARG A 87 20.29 -16.01 32.33
CA ARG A 87 20.97 -16.38 31.08
C ARG A 87 19.93 -16.66 29.99
N ILE A 88 19.08 -15.67 29.70
CA ILE A 88 18.16 -15.71 28.57
C ILE A 88 19.00 -15.50 27.32
N ASN A 89 19.37 -16.60 26.67
CA ASN A 89 20.04 -16.62 25.39
C ASN A 89 19.10 -16.00 24.33
N PRO A 90 19.35 -14.78 23.81
CA PRO A 90 18.45 -14.13 22.84
C PRO A 90 18.43 -14.82 21.48
N ARG A 91 19.31 -15.81 21.27
CA ARG A 91 19.57 -16.44 19.97
C ARG A 91 18.44 -17.34 19.46
N ASN A 92 17.48 -17.73 20.30
CA ASN A 92 16.44 -18.70 19.93
C ASN A 92 15.00 -18.12 19.90
N TRP A 93 14.82 -16.82 20.09
CA TRP A 93 13.46 -16.27 20.27
C TRP A 93 12.62 -16.26 18.97
N ILE A 94 13.26 -16.42 17.82
CA ILE A 94 12.61 -16.46 16.51
C ILE A 94 13.10 -17.70 15.74
N ARG A 95 12.81 -18.89 16.26
CA ARG A 95 12.74 -20.09 15.39
C ARG A 95 11.37 -20.08 14.71
N ILE A 96 11.19 -19.24 13.69
CA ILE A 96 10.03 -19.32 12.80
C ILE A 96 10.20 -20.62 12.00
N ASN A 97 9.59 -21.70 12.48
CA ASN A 97 9.43 -22.90 11.67
C ASN A 97 8.36 -22.60 10.61
N ARG A 98 8.73 -22.65 9.33
CA ARG A 98 7.79 -22.49 8.18
C ARG A 98 6.61 -23.48 8.26
N GLU A 99 6.81 -24.61 8.93
CA GLU A 99 5.83 -25.69 9.11
C GLU A 99 4.72 -25.36 10.13
N THR A 100 4.88 -24.32 10.96
CA THR A 100 3.90 -23.99 12.02
C THR A 100 2.88 -22.96 11.56
N GLU A 101 1.60 -23.23 11.79
CA GLU A 101 0.48 -22.32 11.46
C GLU A 101 0.73 -20.89 11.97
N ARG A 102 1.22 -20.77 13.21
CA ARG A 102 1.58 -19.49 13.84
C ARG A 102 2.71 -18.76 13.12
N GLY A 103 3.69 -19.49 12.58
CA GLY A 103 4.80 -18.91 11.81
C GLY A 103 4.34 -18.33 10.47
N SER A 104 3.40 -18.99 9.80
CA SER A 104 2.79 -18.49 8.56
C SER A 104 2.01 -17.19 8.80
N TRP A 105 1.14 -17.16 9.82
CA TRP A 105 0.39 -15.96 10.21
C TRP A 105 1.29 -14.78 10.57
N ILE A 106 2.39 -15.02 11.29
CA ILE A 106 3.37 -13.98 11.62
C ILE A 106 4.06 -13.45 10.35
N THR A 107 4.48 -14.34 9.45
CA THR A 107 5.12 -13.94 8.19
C THR A 107 4.16 -13.13 7.32
N PHE A 108 2.89 -13.54 7.24
CA PHE A 108 1.84 -12.81 6.56
C PHE A 108 1.63 -11.40 7.17
N ALA A 109 1.54 -11.31 8.50
CA ALA A 109 1.38 -10.03 9.19
C ALA A 109 2.57 -9.08 8.95
N ILE A 110 3.80 -9.60 8.94
CA ILE A 110 5.00 -8.83 8.62
C ILE A 110 4.94 -8.33 7.18
N LEU A 111 4.64 -9.20 6.20
CA LEU A 111 4.53 -8.80 4.79
C LEU A 111 3.41 -7.77 4.57
N PHE A 112 2.28 -7.93 5.25
CA PHE A 112 1.17 -6.98 5.21
C PHE A 112 1.57 -5.62 5.79
N LEU A 113 2.26 -5.59 6.93
CA LEU A 113 2.75 -4.34 7.53
C LEU A 113 3.79 -3.65 6.65
N VAL A 114 4.67 -4.42 6.00
CA VAL A 114 5.61 -3.90 4.99
C VAL A 114 4.85 -3.28 3.82
N LEU A 115 3.81 -3.95 3.29
CA LEU A 115 2.98 -3.42 2.23
C LEU A 115 2.30 -2.09 2.64
N VAL A 116 1.69 -2.04 3.83
CA VAL A 116 1.05 -0.82 4.37
C VAL A 116 2.08 0.29 4.56
N SER A 117 3.28 -0.03 5.06
CA SER A 117 4.37 0.94 5.22
C SER A 117 4.83 1.50 3.88
N ILE A 118 4.98 0.64 2.86
CA ILE A 118 5.29 1.09 1.50
C ILE A 118 4.20 2.05 1.04
N VAL A 119 2.92 1.66 1.10
CA VAL A 119 1.78 2.50 0.68
C VAL A 119 1.77 3.85 1.39
N TRP A 120 2.07 3.88 2.69
CA TRP A 120 2.13 5.12 3.47
C TRP A 120 3.32 6.02 3.12
N LEU A 121 4.45 5.42 2.76
CA LEU A 121 5.69 6.12 2.40
C LEU A 121 5.64 6.74 0.99
N LEU A 122 4.66 6.38 0.16
CA LEU A 122 4.58 6.93 -1.20
C LEU A 122 4.41 8.47 -1.15
N PRO A 123 5.27 9.21 -1.89
CA PRO A 123 5.24 10.65 -1.87
C PRO A 123 3.94 11.15 -2.51
N SER A 124 3.23 12.01 -1.80
CA SER A 124 2.01 12.62 -2.31
C SER A 124 1.89 14.04 -1.80
N VAL A 125 1.45 14.90 -2.72
CA VAL A 125 1.43 16.35 -2.60
C VAL A 125 0.17 16.84 -1.88
N THR A 126 -0.93 16.08 -1.94
CA THR A 126 -2.25 16.48 -1.40
C THR A 126 -2.99 15.30 -0.77
N THR A 127 -3.87 15.57 0.19
CA THR A 127 -4.72 14.53 0.81
C THR A 127 -5.57 13.78 -0.22
N LEU A 128 -6.09 14.48 -1.23
CA LEU A 128 -6.84 13.87 -2.33
C LEU A 128 -6.01 12.86 -3.13
N THR A 129 -4.76 13.21 -3.48
CA THR A 129 -3.91 12.30 -4.25
C THR A 129 -3.50 11.08 -3.42
N LYS A 130 -3.28 11.23 -2.11
CA LYS A 130 -3.09 10.09 -1.19
C LYS A 130 -4.28 9.14 -1.22
N VAL A 131 -5.50 9.66 -1.02
CA VAL A 131 -6.72 8.85 -0.97
C VAL A 131 -6.93 8.10 -2.28
N LEU A 132 -6.80 8.79 -3.43
CA LEU A 132 -6.94 8.17 -4.74
C LEU A 132 -5.92 7.04 -4.99
N GLN A 133 -4.69 7.26 -4.55
CA GLN A 133 -3.62 6.28 -4.71
C GLN A 133 -3.85 5.04 -3.84
N VAL A 134 -4.17 5.24 -2.57
CA VAL A 134 -4.49 4.15 -1.64
C VAL A 134 -5.70 3.35 -2.14
N ALA A 135 -6.77 4.03 -2.55
CA ALA A 135 -7.97 3.39 -3.08
C ALA A 135 -7.65 2.52 -4.31
N ARG A 136 -6.85 3.04 -5.26
CA ARG A 136 -6.42 2.27 -6.44
C ARG A 136 -5.62 1.03 -6.07
N ILE A 137 -4.71 1.14 -5.10
CA ILE A 137 -3.90 0.00 -4.65
C ILE A 137 -4.80 -1.06 -4.00
N ILE A 138 -5.73 -0.67 -3.13
CA ILE A 138 -6.68 -1.59 -2.51
C ILE A 138 -7.52 -2.32 -3.57
N THR A 139 -8.06 -1.59 -4.55
CA THR A 139 -8.81 -2.20 -5.65
C THR A 139 -7.94 -3.19 -6.45
N LEU A 140 -6.69 -2.84 -6.75
CA LEU A 140 -5.79 -3.72 -7.49
C LEU A 140 -5.44 -4.98 -6.70
N VAL A 141 -5.16 -4.83 -5.40
CA VAL A 141 -4.91 -5.95 -4.49
C VAL A 141 -6.14 -6.86 -4.41
N GLY A 142 -7.35 -6.31 -4.37
CA GLY A 142 -8.54 -7.13 -4.33
C GLY A 142 -8.84 -7.86 -5.64
N ILE A 143 -8.63 -7.22 -6.80
CA ILE A 143 -8.74 -7.89 -8.11
C ILE A 143 -7.75 -9.06 -8.22
N PHE A 144 -6.48 -8.83 -7.89
CA PHE A 144 -5.47 -9.90 -7.91
C PHE A 144 -5.68 -10.92 -6.78
N GLY A 145 -6.25 -10.51 -5.64
CA GLY A 145 -6.66 -11.38 -4.55
C GLY A 145 -7.74 -12.37 -5.00
N LEU A 146 -8.77 -11.90 -5.68
CA LEU A 146 -9.80 -12.76 -6.28
C LEU A 146 -9.22 -13.70 -7.34
N ALA A 147 -8.29 -13.21 -8.17
CA ALA A 147 -7.60 -14.06 -9.16
C ALA A 147 -6.74 -15.14 -8.49
N CYS A 148 -6.03 -14.80 -7.40
CA CYS A 148 -5.25 -15.75 -6.61
C CYS A 148 -6.17 -16.76 -5.90
N PHE A 149 -7.30 -16.32 -5.35
CA PHE A 149 -8.31 -17.20 -4.77
C PHE A 149 -8.85 -18.20 -5.79
N SER A 150 -9.18 -17.75 -7.00
CA SER A 150 -9.59 -18.62 -8.11
C SER A 150 -8.52 -19.66 -8.45
N LEU A 151 -7.25 -19.25 -8.50
CA LEU A 151 -6.12 -20.15 -8.74
C LEU A 151 -5.94 -21.18 -7.61
N ASN A 152 -6.05 -20.76 -6.35
CA ASN A 152 -5.95 -21.63 -5.18
C ASN A 152 -7.09 -22.66 -5.16
N LEU A 153 -8.31 -22.24 -5.51
CA LEU A 153 -9.46 -23.13 -5.63
C LEU A 153 -9.24 -24.16 -6.75
N HIS A 154 -8.80 -23.72 -7.93
CA HIS A 154 -8.53 -24.61 -9.05
C HIS A 154 -7.42 -25.63 -8.73
N THR A 155 -6.30 -25.17 -8.16
CA THR A 155 -5.18 -26.05 -7.78
C THR A 155 -5.56 -27.02 -6.67
N GLY A 156 -6.36 -26.58 -5.69
CA GLY A 156 -6.87 -27.44 -4.63
C GLY A 156 -7.81 -28.55 -5.14
N LEU A 157 -8.66 -28.26 -6.13
CA LEU A 157 -9.60 -29.24 -6.69
C LEU A 157 -8.95 -30.19 -7.72
N THR A 158 -8.09 -29.66 -8.59
CA THR A 158 -7.53 -30.43 -9.72
C THR A 158 -6.17 -31.06 -9.43
N GLY A 159 -5.47 -30.59 -8.40
CA GLY A 159 -4.09 -31.00 -8.09
C GLY A 159 -3.05 -30.51 -9.09
N MET A 160 -3.43 -29.70 -10.10
CA MET A 160 -2.55 -29.19 -11.15
C MET A 160 -2.47 -27.66 -11.12
N THR A 161 -1.28 -27.10 -11.27
CA THR A 161 -1.05 -25.64 -11.37
C THR A 161 -1.45 -25.11 -12.75
N ASN A 162 -2.42 -24.21 -12.78
CA ASN A 162 -2.90 -23.53 -13.99
C ASN A 162 -2.43 -22.07 -13.98
N PHE A 163 -1.49 -21.68 -14.83
CA PHE A 163 -1.00 -20.29 -14.88
C PHE A 163 -1.84 -19.38 -15.79
N GLY A 164 -2.82 -19.94 -16.49
CA GLY A 164 -3.66 -19.26 -17.47
C GLY A 164 -4.92 -18.64 -16.89
N VAL A 165 -5.07 -18.55 -15.55
CA VAL A 165 -6.23 -17.89 -14.93
C VAL A 165 -6.39 -16.46 -15.44
N ILE A 166 -5.29 -15.75 -15.69
CA ILE A 166 -5.29 -14.39 -16.23
C ILE A 166 -5.92 -14.28 -17.62
N PHE A 167 -5.87 -15.35 -18.43
CA PHE A 167 -6.52 -15.39 -19.74
C PHE A 167 -8.03 -15.25 -19.60
N PHE A 168 -8.64 -16.02 -18.68
CA PHE A 168 -10.08 -15.98 -18.44
C PHE A 168 -10.51 -14.67 -17.78
N VAL A 169 -9.72 -14.16 -16.82
CA VAL A 169 -9.95 -12.84 -16.22
C VAL A 169 -9.90 -11.74 -17.28
N GLY A 170 -8.93 -11.81 -18.19
CA GLY A 170 -8.76 -10.85 -19.28
C GLY A 170 -9.93 -10.87 -20.27
N ILE A 171 -10.35 -12.04 -20.73
CA ILE A 171 -11.50 -12.18 -21.64
C ILE A 171 -12.76 -11.61 -20.98
N GLY A 172 -13.03 -11.99 -19.72
CA GLY A 172 -14.19 -11.47 -19.00
C GLY A 172 -14.17 -9.94 -18.91
N ALA A 173 -13.03 -9.35 -18.53
CA ALA A 173 -12.87 -7.91 -18.44
C ALA A 173 -13.07 -7.19 -19.79
N VAL A 174 -12.58 -7.78 -20.89
CA VAL A 174 -12.73 -7.23 -22.24
C VAL A 174 -14.18 -7.28 -22.69
N VAL A 175 -14.88 -8.41 -22.48
CA VAL A 175 -16.28 -8.55 -22.86
C VAL A 175 -17.15 -7.56 -22.10
N VAL A 176 -16.96 -7.42 -20.77
CA VAL A 176 -17.69 -6.43 -19.96
C VAL A 176 -17.37 -5.01 -20.43
N GLY A 177 -16.09 -4.70 -20.63
CA GLY A 177 -15.67 -3.38 -21.09
C GLY A 177 -16.27 -3.02 -22.44
N LEU A 178 -16.31 -3.97 -23.39
CA LEU A 178 -16.83 -3.74 -24.74
C LEU A 178 -18.35 -3.59 -24.77
N LEU A 179 -19.08 -4.42 -24.01
CA LEU A 179 -20.55 -4.34 -23.94
C LEU A 179 -21.02 -3.09 -23.19
N SER A 180 -20.31 -2.69 -22.13
CA SER A 180 -20.67 -1.51 -21.33
C SER A 180 -20.05 -0.20 -21.80
N ALA A 181 -19.20 -0.23 -22.83
CA ALA A 181 -18.68 0.98 -23.46
C ALA A 181 -19.83 1.75 -24.15
N PRO A 182 -19.79 3.10 -24.14
CA PRO A 182 -20.75 3.94 -24.85
C PRO A 182 -20.72 3.70 -26.37
N VAL A 183 -21.87 3.89 -27.01
CA VAL A 183 -22.01 3.77 -28.48
C VAL A 183 -21.09 4.75 -29.23
N ALA A 184 -20.77 5.88 -28.62
CA ALA A 184 -19.80 6.86 -29.14
C ALA A 184 -18.35 6.31 -29.28
N THR A 185 -18.03 5.22 -28.59
CA THR A 185 -16.74 4.51 -28.66
C THR A 185 -16.88 3.10 -29.23
N ASN A 186 -17.88 2.85 -30.08
CA ASN A 186 -18.21 1.53 -30.67
C ASN A 186 -18.67 0.45 -29.66
N GLY A 187 -19.17 0.85 -28.49
CA GLY A 187 -19.75 -0.09 -27.52
C GLY A 187 -21.26 -0.25 -27.65
N TYR A 188 -21.84 -1.22 -26.94
CA TYR A 188 -23.28 -1.52 -27.01
C TYR A 188 -24.11 -0.79 -25.93
N GLY A 189 -23.47 -0.09 -24.99
CA GLY A 189 -24.16 0.67 -23.94
C GLY A 189 -24.98 -0.19 -22.97
N TRP A 190 -24.68 -1.47 -22.84
CA TRP A 190 -25.41 -2.38 -21.95
C TRP A 190 -25.11 -2.09 -20.49
N ASN A 191 -26.11 -2.34 -19.63
CA ASN A 191 -25.93 -2.26 -18.18
C ASN A 191 -24.78 -3.20 -17.75
N PRO A 192 -23.79 -2.71 -16.97
CA PRO A 192 -22.65 -3.52 -16.50
C PRO A 192 -23.02 -4.87 -15.89
N TRP A 193 -24.17 -4.95 -15.22
CA TRP A 193 -24.65 -6.22 -14.65
C TRP A 193 -25.01 -7.25 -15.71
N MET A 194 -25.75 -6.83 -16.75
CA MET A 194 -26.10 -7.70 -17.87
C MET A 194 -24.85 -8.10 -18.67
N ALA A 195 -23.95 -7.15 -18.89
CA ALA A 195 -22.67 -7.41 -19.54
C ALA A 195 -21.82 -8.44 -18.78
N THR A 196 -21.83 -8.39 -17.44
CA THR A 196 -21.11 -9.35 -16.60
C THR A 196 -21.65 -10.77 -16.75
N ILE A 197 -22.97 -10.96 -16.79
CA ILE A 197 -23.58 -12.29 -16.97
C ILE A 197 -23.17 -12.88 -18.33
N VAL A 198 -23.22 -12.07 -19.39
CA VAL A 198 -22.79 -12.50 -20.73
C VAL A 198 -21.29 -12.81 -20.76
N ALA A 199 -20.46 -12.00 -20.11
CA ALA A 199 -19.02 -12.23 -20.00
C ALA A 199 -18.69 -13.54 -19.28
N VAL A 200 -19.42 -13.88 -18.22
CA VAL A 200 -19.30 -15.19 -17.54
C VAL A 200 -19.67 -16.32 -18.50
N GLY A 201 -20.76 -16.21 -19.23
CA GLY A 201 -21.19 -17.22 -20.22
C GLY A 201 -20.16 -17.43 -21.34
N ILE A 202 -19.63 -16.35 -21.90
CA ILE A 202 -18.60 -16.40 -22.95
C ILE A 202 -17.30 -17.00 -22.40
N SER A 203 -16.88 -16.58 -21.20
CA SER A 203 -15.67 -17.11 -20.56
C SER A 203 -15.80 -18.61 -20.25
N ALA A 204 -16.99 -19.05 -19.82
CA ALA A 204 -17.30 -20.45 -19.58
C ALA A 204 -17.27 -21.27 -20.88
N ALA A 205 -17.84 -20.75 -21.97
CA ALA A 205 -17.82 -21.40 -23.28
C ALA A 205 -16.40 -21.57 -23.82
N ILE A 206 -15.57 -20.51 -23.71
CA ILE A 206 -14.16 -20.56 -24.12
C ILE A 206 -13.37 -21.51 -23.21
N GLY A 207 -13.62 -21.49 -21.90
CA GLY A 207 -13.01 -22.42 -20.95
C GLY A 207 -13.33 -23.88 -21.28
N TRP A 208 -14.58 -24.17 -21.61
CA TRP A 208 -14.99 -25.51 -22.03
C TRP A 208 -14.33 -25.95 -23.34
N LEU A 209 -14.26 -25.05 -24.34
CA LEU A 209 -13.59 -25.30 -25.61
C LEU A 209 -12.10 -25.61 -25.41
N LEU A 210 -11.43 -24.86 -24.53
CA LEU A 210 -10.01 -25.04 -24.21
C LEU A 210 -9.74 -26.23 -23.30
N ALA A 211 -10.69 -26.62 -22.46
CA ALA A 211 -10.58 -27.81 -21.62
C ALA A 211 -10.48 -29.10 -22.46
N TYR A 212 -11.17 -29.17 -23.60
CA TYR A 212 -11.17 -30.36 -24.45
C TYR A 212 -9.77 -30.78 -24.96
N PRO A 213 -8.97 -29.92 -25.61
CA PRO A 213 -7.62 -30.27 -26.04
C PRO A 213 -6.63 -30.39 -24.87
N THR A 214 -6.87 -29.68 -23.76
CA THR A 214 -5.92 -29.64 -22.65
C THR A 214 -6.09 -30.77 -21.64
N ALA A 215 -7.26 -31.39 -21.56
CA ALA A 215 -7.57 -32.48 -20.61
C ALA A 215 -6.70 -33.74 -20.80
N ARG A 216 -6.07 -33.93 -21.96
CA ARG A 216 -5.20 -35.08 -22.26
C ARG A 216 -3.71 -34.79 -22.03
N LEU A 217 -3.34 -33.60 -21.59
CA LEU A 217 -1.94 -33.21 -21.39
C LEU A 217 -1.42 -33.65 -20.02
N ARG A 218 -0.12 -33.95 -19.96
CA ARG A 218 0.59 -34.09 -18.69
C ARG A 218 0.64 -32.73 -17.97
N MET A 219 0.67 -32.73 -16.64
CA MET A 219 0.68 -31.52 -15.79
C MET A 219 1.69 -30.46 -16.26
N ASP A 220 2.91 -30.87 -16.63
CA ASP A 220 3.96 -29.97 -17.10
C ASP A 220 3.59 -29.28 -18.43
N TYR A 221 3.00 -30.03 -19.36
CA TYR A 221 2.56 -29.49 -20.65
C TYR A 221 1.33 -28.59 -20.50
N PHE A 222 0.42 -28.92 -19.58
CA PHE A 222 -0.73 -28.09 -19.26
C PHE A 222 -0.29 -26.72 -18.74
N ALA A 223 0.70 -26.67 -17.84
CA ALA A 223 1.26 -25.42 -17.34
C ALA A 223 1.83 -24.53 -18.47
N ILE A 224 2.61 -25.11 -19.39
CA ILE A 224 3.21 -24.37 -20.52
C ILE A 224 2.11 -23.79 -21.44
N VAL A 225 1.10 -24.59 -21.78
CA VAL A 225 -0.02 -24.14 -22.63
C VAL A 225 -0.77 -22.98 -21.97
N THR A 226 -1.02 -23.05 -20.67
CA THR A 226 -1.75 -22.00 -19.96
C THR A 226 -0.96 -20.69 -19.84
N ILE A 227 0.37 -20.74 -19.70
CA ILE A 227 1.24 -19.55 -19.80
C ILE A 227 1.14 -18.94 -21.21
N SER A 228 1.17 -19.80 -22.23
CA SER A 228 1.11 -19.37 -23.64
C SER A 228 -0.22 -18.68 -23.96
N LEU A 229 -1.33 -19.15 -23.40
CA LEU A 229 -2.64 -18.49 -23.51
C LEU A 229 -2.62 -17.09 -22.90
N GLY A 230 -2.02 -16.92 -21.71
CA GLY A 230 -1.87 -15.60 -21.08
C GLY A 230 -1.09 -14.61 -21.96
N GLU A 231 0.00 -15.08 -22.58
CA GLU A 231 0.80 -14.25 -23.49
C GLU A 231 0.07 -13.95 -24.80
N MET A 232 -0.65 -14.93 -25.37
CA MET A 232 -1.50 -14.72 -26.54
C MET A 232 -2.55 -13.62 -26.29
N LEU A 233 -3.18 -13.62 -25.11
CA LEU A 233 -4.11 -12.55 -24.74
C LEU A 233 -3.40 -11.21 -24.64
N ARG A 234 -2.26 -11.12 -23.96
CA ARG A 234 -1.49 -9.88 -23.86
C ARG A 234 -1.15 -9.29 -25.24
N ILE A 235 -0.66 -10.13 -26.17
CA ILE A 235 -0.32 -9.71 -27.53
C ILE A 235 -1.59 -9.29 -28.30
N SER A 236 -2.67 -10.05 -28.20
CA SER A 236 -3.95 -9.74 -28.86
C SER A 236 -4.51 -8.39 -28.41
N LEU A 237 -4.49 -8.12 -27.09
CA LEU A 237 -4.91 -6.83 -26.53
C LEU A 237 -4.02 -5.67 -26.99
N GLN A 238 -2.75 -5.92 -27.26
CA GLN A 238 -1.83 -4.90 -27.77
C GLN A 238 -2.04 -4.62 -29.27
N ALA A 239 -2.43 -5.64 -30.03
CA ALA A 239 -2.63 -5.58 -31.47
C ALA A 239 -3.91 -4.82 -31.86
N GLU A 240 -5.01 -5.02 -31.13
CA GLU A 240 -6.33 -4.48 -31.51
C GLU A 240 -6.52 -2.99 -31.15
N PRO A 241 -6.69 -2.09 -32.14
CA PRO A 241 -6.87 -0.66 -31.88
C PRO A 241 -8.15 -0.31 -31.14
N LEU A 242 -9.21 -1.12 -31.29
CA LEU A 242 -10.50 -0.92 -30.60
C LEU A 242 -10.40 -1.18 -29.09
N LEU A 243 -9.47 -2.03 -28.68
CA LEU A 243 -9.17 -2.30 -27.27
C LEU A 243 -8.17 -1.31 -26.66
N ARG A 244 -7.73 -0.32 -27.46
CA ARG A 244 -6.92 0.85 -27.06
C ARG A 244 -7.78 2.08 -26.76
N ALA A 245 -9.11 1.96 -26.70
CA ALA A 245 -10.02 3.11 -26.56
C ALA A 245 -9.86 3.84 -25.21
N GLY A 246 -9.07 4.92 -25.21
CA GLY A 246 -8.95 5.90 -24.14
C GLY A 246 -8.05 7.09 -24.48
N THR A 247 -8.02 8.10 -23.60
CA THR A 247 -7.22 9.34 -23.76
C THR A 247 -5.74 9.01 -23.98
N SER A 248 -5.02 9.88 -24.71
CA SER A 248 -3.67 9.76 -25.28
C SER A 248 -2.49 9.40 -24.34
N THR A 249 -2.75 8.88 -23.13
CA THR A 249 -1.76 8.35 -22.18
C THR A 249 -2.01 6.85 -21.97
N SER A 250 -1.71 6.07 -23.01
CA SER A 250 -1.09 4.73 -22.98
C SER A 250 -1.36 3.79 -21.78
N ALA A 251 -2.61 3.38 -21.55
CA ALA A 251 -2.91 2.16 -20.80
C ALA A 251 -3.71 1.20 -21.69
N MET A 252 -3.27 -0.06 -21.81
CA MET A 252 -4.03 -1.10 -22.51
C MET A 252 -5.36 -1.32 -21.78
N GLY A 253 -6.48 -1.14 -22.46
CA GLY A 253 -7.81 -1.32 -21.88
C GLY A 253 -8.87 -0.39 -22.44
N ILE A 254 -10.12 -0.73 -22.14
CA ILE A 254 -11.30 0.03 -22.52
C ILE A 254 -11.58 1.06 -21.41
N SER A 255 -11.68 2.33 -21.79
CA SER A 255 -12.01 3.43 -20.88
C SER A 255 -13.41 3.98 -21.14
N GLN A 256 -13.92 4.82 -20.23
CA GLN A 256 -15.22 5.49 -20.35
C GLN A 256 -16.44 4.55 -20.39
N PHE A 257 -16.33 3.32 -19.87
CA PHE A 257 -17.49 2.46 -19.66
C PHE A 257 -18.42 3.03 -18.57
N SER A 258 -19.72 2.75 -18.70
CA SER A 258 -20.71 3.16 -17.71
C SER A 258 -20.34 2.61 -16.32
N ARG A 259 -20.23 3.50 -15.33
CA ARG A 259 -19.82 3.13 -13.98
C ARG A 259 -21.06 2.73 -13.17
N PRO A 260 -21.20 1.45 -12.79
CA PRO A 260 -22.35 1.02 -12.02
C PRO A 260 -22.35 1.72 -10.65
N LEU A 261 -23.52 2.10 -10.16
CA LEU A 261 -23.72 2.76 -8.85
C LEU A 261 -23.06 4.15 -8.71
N GLN A 262 -22.59 4.77 -9.80
CA GLN A 262 -22.01 6.12 -9.73
C GLN A 262 -23.04 7.14 -9.24
N ASP A 263 -24.24 7.15 -9.79
CA ASP A 263 -25.29 8.10 -9.41
C ASP A 263 -25.72 7.94 -7.93
N TRP A 264 -25.78 6.71 -7.43
CA TRP A 264 -26.09 6.45 -6.03
C TRP A 264 -24.97 6.93 -5.08
N TRP A 265 -23.72 6.75 -5.49
CA TRP A 265 -22.56 7.22 -4.72
C TRP A 265 -22.49 8.74 -4.66
N GLU A 266 -22.59 9.39 -5.82
CA GLU A 266 -22.47 10.83 -5.96
C GLU A 266 -23.59 11.56 -5.22
N ASN A 267 -24.84 11.07 -5.29
CA ASN A 267 -25.99 11.72 -4.64
C ASN A 267 -26.21 11.37 -3.16
N GLY A 268 -25.38 10.51 -2.56
CA GLY A 268 -25.59 10.07 -1.18
C GLY A 268 -24.31 10.02 -0.34
N PRO A 269 -23.61 8.88 -0.25
CA PRO A 269 -22.54 8.69 0.74
C PRO A 269 -21.26 9.47 0.43
N SER A 270 -21.06 9.95 -0.80
CA SER A 270 -19.78 10.52 -1.24
C SER A 270 -19.34 11.74 -0.41
N GLU A 271 -20.26 12.61 0.00
CA GLU A 271 -19.95 13.77 0.84
C GLU A 271 -19.55 13.36 2.26
N MET A 272 -20.30 12.42 2.86
CA MET A 272 -20.02 11.90 4.20
C MET A 272 -18.64 11.21 4.25
N VAL A 273 -18.35 10.36 3.27
CA VAL A 273 -17.07 9.65 3.17
C VAL A 273 -15.93 10.63 2.86
N GLY A 274 -16.21 11.67 2.06
CA GLY A 274 -15.27 12.75 1.78
C GLY A 274 -14.86 13.48 3.06
N SER A 275 -15.84 13.90 3.86
CA SER A 275 -15.63 14.53 5.17
C SER A 275 -14.85 13.62 6.14
N LEU A 276 -15.22 12.34 6.23
CA LEU A 276 -14.56 11.35 7.10
C LEU A 276 -13.07 11.15 6.72
N LEU A 277 -12.76 11.22 5.43
CA LEU A 277 -11.38 11.12 4.91
C LEU A 277 -10.62 12.46 4.95
N GLY A 278 -11.23 13.54 5.47
CA GLY A 278 -10.64 14.88 5.54
C GLY A 278 -10.52 15.57 4.17
N LEU A 279 -11.35 15.17 3.20
CA LEU A 279 -11.43 15.79 1.89
C LEU A 279 -12.42 16.97 1.93
N HIS A 280 -12.02 18.08 1.31
CA HIS A 280 -12.89 19.26 1.15
C HIS A 280 -13.86 19.10 -0.05
N ILE A 281 -13.82 17.95 -0.72
CA ILE A 281 -14.58 17.61 -1.93
C ILE A 281 -15.20 16.23 -1.69
N SER A 282 -16.35 15.95 -2.32
CA SER A 282 -16.99 14.63 -2.30
C SER A 282 -16.01 13.52 -2.69
N ALA A 283 -16.08 12.40 -1.98
CA ALA A 283 -15.17 11.28 -2.19
C ALA A 283 -15.28 10.73 -3.63
N PRO A 284 -14.16 10.61 -4.36
CA PRO A 284 -14.17 10.06 -5.71
C PRO A 284 -14.72 8.63 -5.76
N TYR A 285 -15.38 8.26 -6.86
CA TYR A 285 -15.95 6.92 -7.08
C TYR A 285 -14.94 5.76 -6.88
N VAL A 286 -13.64 6.00 -7.09
CA VAL A 286 -12.57 5.02 -6.84
C VAL A 286 -12.54 4.56 -5.38
N VAL A 287 -12.94 5.42 -4.44
CA VAL A 287 -13.05 5.07 -3.02
C VAL A 287 -14.13 4.02 -2.79
N LEU A 288 -15.30 4.16 -3.42
CA LEU A 288 -16.34 3.12 -3.37
C LEU A 288 -15.84 1.78 -3.91
N LEU A 289 -15.14 1.80 -5.05
CA LEU A 289 -14.57 0.56 -5.62
C LEU A 289 -13.58 -0.10 -4.65
N SER A 290 -12.78 0.69 -3.94
CA SER A 290 -11.84 0.15 -2.95
C SER A 290 -12.56 -0.49 -1.77
N ILE A 291 -13.66 0.10 -1.29
CA ILE A 291 -14.48 -0.45 -0.20
C ILE A 291 -15.13 -1.76 -0.65
N MET A 292 -15.76 -1.77 -1.82
CA MET A 292 -16.38 -2.98 -2.37
C MET A 292 -15.38 -4.11 -2.60
N SER A 293 -14.21 -3.75 -3.14
CA SER A 293 -13.14 -4.72 -3.37
C SER A 293 -12.58 -5.29 -2.06
N ALA A 294 -12.51 -4.49 -1.00
CA ALA A 294 -12.06 -4.95 0.31
C ALA A 294 -13.11 -5.83 1.02
N VAL A 295 -14.41 -5.58 0.78
CA VAL A 295 -15.50 -6.41 1.30
C VAL A 295 -15.59 -7.77 0.57
N SER A 296 -15.18 -7.81 -0.70
CA SER A 296 -15.30 -9.02 -1.53
C SER A 296 -14.19 -10.05 -1.32
N VAL A 297 -13.05 -9.69 -0.72
CA VAL A 297 -11.88 -10.56 -0.50
C VAL A 297 -11.82 -10.97 0.96
#